data_AF-A0A3M1DUR9-F1
#
_entry.id   AF-A0A3M1DUR9-F1
#
_cell.length_a   1.000
_cell.length_b   1.000
_cell.length_c   1.000
_cell.angle_alpha   90.00
_cell.angle_beta   90.00
_cell.angle_gamma   90.00
#
_symmetry.space_group_name_H-M   'P 1'
#
loop_
_entity.id
_entity.type
_entity.pdbx_description
1 polymer ?
#
loop_
_entity_poly.entity_id
_entity_poly.type
_entity_poly.pdbx_seq_one_letter_code
_entity_poly.pdbx_strand_id
1 'polypeptide(L)'
;MLRLFALLHRIARRTGERLTPLGTLLGVTALAAGAFGIDTRRTLGAEAFSLLACLLLLAWLSSLRLRLPLTVERQLPDTATVGEPLRYRVRLHNRGERPLADLQLRDLLLEPLPDSAQFSRSGHADRRLNPFDRVIGYPRWLRLLRHNRGADIAPSMIGPLPPGEAHSLTVDLLPLRRGYLHFRELQVARPDPLGLCLARQRFPAPAPLLVLPR
;
A
#
# COMPACT_ATOMS: atom_id res chain seq x y z
N MET A 1 21.96 4.53 -9.28
CA MET A 1 21.53 3.65 -8.18
C MET A 1 20.23 4.14 -7.52
N LEU A 2 20.16 5.32 -6.89
CA LEU A 2 18.93 5.79 -6.20
C LEU A 2 17.68 5.88 -7.10
N ARG A 3 17.85 6.28 -8.37
CA ARG A 3 16.74 6.28 -9.35
C ARG A 3 16.18 4.88 -9.63
N LEU A 4 17.06 3.86 -9.67
CA LEU A 4 16.66 2.47 -9.84
C LEU A 4 15.90 1.97 -8.59
N PHE A 5 16.37 2.30 -7.39
CA PHE A 5 15.65 1.97 -6.16
C PHE A 5 14.27 2.63 -6.11
N ALA A 6 14.19 3.91 -6.50
CA ALA A 6 12.90 4.60 -6.61
C ALA A 6 11.99 3.94 -7.65
N LEU A 7 12.53 3.50 -8.80
CA LEU A 7 11.76 2.79 -9.83
C LEU A 7 11.24 1.45 -9.31
N LEU A 8 12.12 0.61 -8.74
CA LEU A 8 11.76 -0.69 -8.18
C LEU A 8 10.73 -0.55 -7.06
N HIS A 9 10.92 0.41 -6.16
CA HIS A 9 9.96 0.71 -5.10
C HIS A 9 8.61 1.16 -5.67
N ARG A 10 8.59 2.03 -6.68
CA ARG A 10 7.35 2.45 -7.35
C ARG A 10 6.63 1.27 -7.99
N ILE A 11 7.35 0.36 -8.63
CA ILE A 11 6.78 -0.84 -9.26
C ILE A 11 6.25 -1.77 -8.17
N ALA A 12 7.08 -2.17 -7.21
CA ALA A 12 6.72 -3.05 -6.11
C ALA A 12 5.54 -2.50 -5.29
N ARG A 13 5.52 -1.19 -5.05
CA ARG A 13 4.39 -0.52 -4.40
C ARG A 13 3.15 -0.55 -5.29
N ARG A 14 3.24 -0.21 -6.58
CA ARG A 14 2.08 -0.23 -7.48
C ARG A 14 1.48 -1.63 -7.61
N THR A 15 2.29 -2.67 -7.70
CA THR A 15 1.85 -4.06 -7.80
C THR A 15 1.32 -4.56 -6.46
N GLY A 16 2.08 -4.39 -5.38
CA GLY A 16 1.71 -4.85 -4.04
C GLY A 16 0.52 -4.12 -3.43
N GLU A 17 0.21 -2.90 -3.89
CA GLU A 17 -1.04 -2.22 -3.50
C GLU A 17 -2.25 -2.61 -4.36
N ARG A 18 -2.07 -3.33 -5.48
CA ARG A 18 -3.15 -3.71 -6.39
C ARG A 18 -3.44 -5.20 -6.40
N LEU A 19 -2.46 -6.07 -6.21
CA LEU A 19 -2.70 -7.51 -6.23
C LEU A 19 -3.03 -8.01 -4.83
N THR A 20 -4.00 -8.90 -4.73
CA THR A 20 -4.24 -9.68 -3.51
C THR A 20 -3.15 -10.75 -3.38
N PRO A 21 -3.03 -11.43 -2.23
CA PRO A 21 -2.13 -12.58 -2.11
C PRO A 21 -2.41 -13.66 -3.17
N LEU A 22 -3.69 -13.93 -3.46
CA LEU A 22 -4.12 -14.87 -4.49
C LEU A 22 -3.73 -14.38 -5.90
N GLY A 23 -3.99 -13.10 -6.22
CA GLY A 23 -3.59 -12.53 -7.50
C GLY A 23 -2.07 -12.52 -7.70
N THR A 24 -1.31 -12.34 -6.63
CA THR A 24 0.16 -12.43 -6.65
C THR A 24 0.61 -13.86 -6.95
N LEU A 25 0.02 -14.85 -6.27
CA LEU A 25 0.30 -16.27 -6.52
C LEU A 25 0.01 -16.64 -7.98
N LEU A 26 -1.18 -16.30 -8.48
CA LEU A 26 -1.55 -16.59 -9.87
C LEU A 26 -0.67 -15.83 -10.88
N GLY A 27 -0.26 -14.60 -10.56
CA GLY A 27 0.67 -13.83 -11.38
C GLY A 27 2.04 -14.51 -11.49
N VAL A 28 2.58 -14.99 -10.37
CA VAL A 28 3.86 -15.75 -10.36
C VAL A 28 3.70 -17.07 -11.12
N THR A 29 2.61 -17.80 -10.93
CA THR A 29 2.32 -19.04 -11.66
C THR A 29 2.19 -18.79 -13.16
N ALA A 30 1.53 -17.71 -13.57
CA ALA A 30 1.45 -17.33 -14.98
C ALA A 30 2.84 -17.08 -15.56
N LEU A 31 3.70 -16.32 -14.86
CA LEU A 31 5.07 -16.07 -15.33
C LEU A 31 5.88 -17.37 -15.47
N ALA A 32 5.76 -18.29 -14.51
CA ALA A 32 6.40 -19.61 -14.61
C ALA A 32 5.86 -20.42 -15.79
N ALA A 33 4.54 -20.52 -15.95
CA ALA A 33 3.91 -21.22 -17.07
C ALA A 33 4.34 -20.63 -18.42
N GLY A 34 4.45 -19.30 -18.53
CA GLY A 34 4.95 -18.62 -19.71
C GLY A 34 6.42 -18.95 -20.00
N ALA A 35 7.28 -18.94 -18.99
CA ALA A 35 8.71 -19.27 -19.14
C ALA A 35 8.92 -20.73 -19.59
N PHE A 36 8.18 -21.68 -19.00
CA PHE A 36 8.25 -23.09 -19.40
C PHE A 36 7.47 -23.40 -20.70
N GLY A 37 6.55 -22.53 -21.10
CA GLY A 37 5.75 -22.65 -22.33
C GLY A 37 6.44 -22.15 -23.60
N ILE A 38 7.65 -21.59 -23.50
CA ILE A 38 8.46 -21.17 -24.67
C ILE A 38 8.85 -22.38 -25.53
N ASP A 39 9.00 -23.56 -24.92
CA ASP A 39 9.16 -24.81 -25.66
C ASP A 39 7.79 -25.30 -26.15
N THR A 40 7.39 -24.79 -27.32
CA THR A 40 6.09 -24.99 -27.99
C THR A 40 5.69 -26.44 -28.25
N ARG A 41 6.54 -27.43 -27.93
CA ARG A 41 6.20 -28.86 -28.03
C ARG A 41 5.22 -29.33 -26.93
N ARG A 42 4.94 -28.51 -25.90
CA ARG A 42 3.95 -28.82 -24.84
C ARG A 42 2.86 -27.75 -24.77
N THR A 43 1.64 -28.10 -25.22
CA THR A 43 0.49 -27.19 -25.26
C THR A 43 0.01 -26.73 -23.88
N LEU A 44 0.19 -27.55 -22.84
CA LEU A 44 -0.28 -27.28 -21.47
C LEU A 44 0.28 -25.99 -20.86
N GLY A 45 1.56 -25.66 -21.11
CA GLY A 45 2.18 -24.45 -20.55
C GLY A 45 1.61 -23.16 -21.15
N ALA A 46 1.45 -23.15 -22.47
CA ALA A 46 0.86 -22.02 -23.20
C ALA A 46 -0.63 -21.85 -22.88
N GLU A 47 -1.38 -22.96 -22.74
CA GLU A 47 -2.80 -22.95 -22.33
C GLU A 47 -2.96 -22.39 -20.91
N ALA A 48 -2.18 -22.91 -19.95
CA ALA A 48 -2.20 -22.43 -18.57
C ALA A 48 -1.83 -20.94 -18.47
N PHE A 49 -0.78 -20.52 -19.18
CA PHE A 49 -0.39 -19.12 -19.25
C PHE A 49 -1.54 -18.24 -19.77
N SER A 50 -2.14 -18.63 -20.90
CA SER A 50 -3.21 -17.87 -21.55
C SER A 50 -4.45 -17.75 -20.66
N LEU A 51 -4.85 -18.83 -19.99
CA LEU A 51 -5.97 -18.83 -19.05
C LEU A 51 -5.70 -17.91 -17.86
N LEU A 52 -4.54 -18.04 -17.22
CA LEU A 52 -4.17 -17.22 -16.06
C LEU A 52 -4.04 -15.74 -16.46
N ALA A 53 -3.44 -15.44 -17.61
CA ALA A 53 -3.35 -14.09 -18.15
C ALA A 53 -4.74 -13.48 -18.39
N CYS A 54 -5.67 -14.27 -18.94
CA CYS A 54 -7.05 -13.84 -19.15
C CYS A 54 -7.77 -13.51 -17.82
N LEU A 55 -7.67 -14.38 -16.81
CA LEU A 55 -8.25 -14.14 -15.48
C LEU A 55 -7.67 -12.90 -14.82
N LEU A 56 -6.34 -12.73 -14.85
CA LEU A 56 -5.66 -11.56 -14.31
C LEU A 56 -6.06 -10.28 -15.05
N LEU A 57 -6.21 -10.34 -16.38
CA LEU A 57 -6.66 -9.20 -17.18
C LEU A 57 -8.12 -8.81 -16.85
N LEU A 58 -9.02 -9.80 -16.74
CA LEU A 58 -10.41 -9.56 -16.35
C LEU A 58 -10.52 -8.97 -14.95
N ALA A 59 -9.76 -9.50 -13.97
CA ALA A 59 -9.69 -8.95 -12.62
C ALA A 59 -9.12 -7.52 -12.60
N TRP A 60 -8.11 -7.25 -13.43
CA TRP A 60 -7.55 -5.91 -13.54
C TRP A 60 -8.57 -4.93 -14.13
N LEU A 61 -9.21 -5.28 -15.25
CA LEU A 61 -10.23 -4.45 -15.90
C LEU A 61 -11.45 -4.20 -15.01
N SER A 62 -11.90 -5.20 -14.25
CA SER A 62 -13.00 -5.05 -13.30
C SER A 62 -12.61 -4.13 -12.14
N SER A 63 -11.36 -4.19 -11.67
CA SER A 63 -10.84 -3.34 -10.58
C SER A 63 -10.80 -1.84 -10.93
N LEU A 64 -10.77 -1.49 -12.21
CA LEU A 64 -10.77 -0.09 -12.66
C LEU A 64 -12.15 0.58 -12.54
N ARG A 65 -13.22 -0.22 -12.41
CA ARG A 65 -14.60 0.27 -12.43
C ARG A 65 -15.11 0.72 -11.05
N LEU A 66 -14.29 0.66 -10.01
CA LEU A 66 -14.73 1.01 -8.65
C LEU A 66 -15.04 2.51 -8.54
N ARG A 67 -16.29 2.79 -8.19
CA ARG A 67 -16.77 4.09 -7.74
C ARG A 67 -17.64 3.87 -6.52
N LEU A 68 -17.19 4.33 -5.38
CA LEU A 68 -17.88 4.28 -4.10
C LEU A 68 -18.48 5.67 -3.84
N PRO A 69 -19.80 5.78 -3.65
CA PRO A 69 -20.45 7.00 -3.19
C PRO A 69 -20.19 7.16 -1.68
N LEU A 70 -18.94 7.43 -1.32
CA LEU A 70 -18.47 7.45 0.06
C LEU A 70 -17.85 8.81 0.36
N THR A 71 -18.22 9.40 1.49
CA THR A 71 -17.48 10.52 2.08
C THR A 71 -16.59 9.97 3.18
N VAL A 72 -15.33 10.42 3.24
CA VAL A 72 -14.36 9.98 4.23
C VAL A 72 -13.69 11.18 4.86
N GLU A 73 -13.73 11.25 6.19
CA GLU A 73 -13.16 12.35 6.96
C GLU A 73 -12.27 11.81 8.07
N ARG A 74 -11.07 12.38 8.20
CA ARG A 74 -10.13 12.00 9.25
C ARG A 74 -10.19 12.98 10.41
N GLN A 75 -10.25 12.44 11.62
CA GLN A 75 -10.22 13.17 12.87
C GLN A 75 -8.91 12.84 13.59
N LEU A 76 -7.91 13.72 13.46
CA LEU A 76 -6.62 13.60 14.13
C LEU A 76 -6.62 14.37 15.45
N PRO A 77 -5.85 13.92 16.46
CA PRO A 77 -5.47 14.77 17.58
C PRO A 77 -4.43 15.83 17.15
N ASP A 78 -4.18 16.79 18.02
CA ASP A 78 -3.21 17.86 17.75
C ASP A 78 -1.76 17.35 17.75
N THR A 79 -1.44 16.44 18.66
CA THR A 79 -0.07 15.94 18.87
C THR A 79 -0.01 14.43 19.09
N ALA A 80 1.17 13.86 18.83
CA ALA A 80 1.51 12.48 19.16
C ALA A 80 2.92 12.41 19.77
N THR A 81 3.30 11.29 20.37
CA THR A 81 4.63 11.09 20.97
C THR A 81 5.38 9.96 20.25
N VAL A 82 6.69 10.12 20.05
CA VAL A 82 7.52 9.07 19.41
C VAL A 82 7.41 7.75 20.18
N GLY A 83 7.11 6.67 19.44
CA GLY A 83 7.06 5.31 19.98
C GLY A 83 5.84 5.00 20.85
N GLU A 84 4.89 5.91 20.98
CA GLU A 84 3.61 5.65 21.66
C GLU A 84 2.52 5.41 20.62
N PRO A 85 1.80 4.27 20.68
CA PRO A 85 0.69 4.01 19.76
C PRO A 85 -0.39 5.08 19.90
N LEU A 86 -0.70 5.74 18.79
CA LEU A 86 -1.79 6.70 18.68
C LEU A 86 -2.99 6.05 18.01
N ARG A 87 -4.17 6.27 18.58
CA ARG A 87 -5.46 5.90 17.97
C ARG A 87 -6.21 7.14 17.54
N TYR A 88 -6.69 7.16 16.31
CA TYR A 88 -7.50 8.25 15.78
C TYR A 88 -8.70 7.71 15.01
N ARG A 89 -9.69 8.56 14.72
CA ARG A 89 -10.93 8.14 14.08
C ARG A 89 -10.98 8.58 12.63
N VAL A 90 -11.54 7.72 11.79
CA VAL A 90 -11.95 8.05 10.43
C VAL A 90 -13.45 7.83 10.31
N ARG A 91 -14.19 8.89 10.00
CA ARG A 91 -15.62 8.84 9.71
C ARG A 91 -15.82 8.51 8.25
N LEU A 92 -16.61 7.48 7.99
CA LEU A 92 -17.01 7.05 6.65
C LEU A 92 -18.52 7.19 6.55
N HIS A 93 -19.04 7.82 5.49
CA HIS A 93 -20.47 8.00 5.26
C HIS A 93 -20.84 7.48 3.88
N ASN A 94 -21.66 6.45 3.83
CA ASN A 94 -22.22 5.93 2.58
C ASN A 94 -23.32 6.85 2.04
N ARG A 95 -23.01 7.58 0.97
CA ARG A 95 -23.95 8.46 0.25
C ARG A 95 -24.73 7.73 -0.84
N GLY A 96 -24.51 6.43 -1.01
CA GLY A 96 -25.20 5.61 -1.99
C GLY A 96 -26.47 4.99 -1.46
N GLU A 97 -27.19 4.36 -2.38
CA GLU A 97 -28.45 3.64 -2.12
C GLU A 97 -28.22 2.16 -1.78
N ARG A 98 -26.97 1.67 -1.89
CA ARG A 98 -26.62 0.26 -1.67
C ARG A 98 -25.66 0.10 -0.50
N PRO A 99 -25.76 -0.99 0.27
CA PRO A 99 -24.79 -1.27 1.32
C PRO A 99 -23.40 -1.46 0.72
N LEU A 100 -22.38 -0.98 1.41
CA LEU A 100 -20.99 -1.19 1.06
C LEU A 100 -20.39 -2.23 2.02
N ALA A 101 -19.67 -3.20 1.47
CA ALA A 101 -19.03 -4.28 2.22
C ALA A 101 -17.65 -4.59 1.63
N ASP A 102 -16.88 -5.42 2.35
CA ASP A 102 -15.53 -5.87 1.99
C ASP A 102 -14.57 -4.73 1.67
N LEU A 103 -14.70 -3.63 2.43
CA LEU A 103 -13.89 -2.44 2.26
C LEU A 103 -12.70 -2.47 3.22
N GLN A 104 -11.56 -2.00 2.73
CA GLN A 104 -10.34 -1.81 3.50
C GLN A 104 -9.91 -0.34 3.42
N LEU A 105 -9.68 0.27 4.57
CA LEU A 105 -9.14 1.63 4.68
C LEU A 105 -7.61 1.58 4.82
N ARG A 106 -6.94 2.46 4.09
CA ARG A 106 -5.51 2.74 4.25
C ARG A 106 -5.31 4.24 4.30
N ASP A 107 -4.59 4.71 5.32
CA ASP A 107 -4.20 6.10 5.41
C ASP A 107 -2.78 6.29 4.86
N LEU A 108 -2.63 7.20 3.89
CA LEU A 108 -1.37 7.37 3.18
C LEU A 108 -0.68 8.66 3.63
N LEU A 109 0.46 8.48 4.29
CA LEU A 109 1.40 9.55 4.57
C LEU A 109 2.17 9.95 3.30
N LEU A 110 2.61 11.20 3.28
CA LEU A 110 3.62 11.67 2.35
C LEU A 110 4.94 10.95 2.69
N GLU A 111 5.56 10.37 1.66
CA GLU A 111 6.75 9.55 1.80
C GLU A 111 7.89 10.20 0.98
N PRO A 112 8.69 11.09 1.59
CA PRO A 112 9.81 11.74 0.91
C PRO A 112 10.87 10.72 0.52
N LEU A 113 11.26 10.70 -0.75
CA LEU A 113 12.34 9.83 -1.23
C LEU A 113 13.67 10.26 -0.59
N PRO A 114 14.51 9.31 -0.13
CA PRO A 114 15.84 9.64 0.38
C PRO A 114 16.71 10.30 -0.69
N ASP A 115 17.34 11.40 -0.32
CA ASP A 115 18.33 12.07 -1.18
C ASP A 115 19.72 11.41 -1.09
N SER A 116 20.64 11.84 -1.94
CA SER A 116 22.00 11.29 -2.01
C SER A 116 22.83 11.57 -0.75
N ALA A 117 22.64 12.72 -0.11
CA ALA A 117 23.38 13.10 1.09
C ALA A 117 22.94 12.24 2.29
N GLN A 118 21.63 12.09 2.49
CA GLN A 118 21.02 11.25 3.51
C GLN A 118 21.41 9.77 3.32
N PHE A 119 21.41 9.29 2.07
CA PHE A 119 21.81 7.91 1.77
C PHE A 119 23.28 7.65 2.07
N SER A 120 24.16 8.62 1.81
CA SER A 120 25.60 8.48 2.06
C SER A 120 25.95 8.55 3.55
N ARG A 121 25.31 9.46 4.29
CA ARG A 121 25.52 9.63 5.75
C ARG A 121 25.11 8.40 6.55
N SER A 122 23.99 7.77 6.17
CA SER A 122 23.48 6.57 6.86
C SER A 122 24.31 5.30 6.62
N GLY A 123 25.18 5.28 5.61
CA GLY A 123 26.01 4.12 5.28
C GLY A 123 27.05 3.73 6.35
N HIS A 124 27.37 4.63 7.29
CA HIS A 124 28.35 4.36 8.36
C HIS A 124 27.82 3.34 9.40
N ALA A 125 26.50 3.24 9.55
CA ALA A 125 25.84 2.28 10.44
C ALA A 125 25.81 0.84 9.88
N ASP A 126 26.08 0.66 8.57
CA ASP A 126 25.97 -0.64 7.88
C ASP A 126 27.21 -1.52 7.98
N ARG A 127 28.27 -1.08 8.67
CA ARG A 127 29.51 -1.88 8.83
C ARG A 127 29.29 -3.24 9.51
N ARG A 128 28.16 -3.43 10.21
CA ARG A 128 27.77 -4.68 10.90
C ARG A 128 26.86 -5.61 10.07
N LEU A 129 26.50 -5.25 8.83
CA LEU A 129 25.59 -6.04 7.98
C LEU A 129 26.34 -6.95 7.00
N ASN A 130 25.63 -7.96 6.47
CA ASN A 130 26.13 -8.89 5.47
C ASN A 130 26.71 -8.13 4.25
N PRO A 131 27.86 -8.54 3.69
CA PRO A 131 28.44 -7.94 2.49
C PRO A 131 27.45 -7.74 1.32
N PHE A 132 26.45 -8.61 1.15
CA PHE A 132 25.40 -8.43 0.13
C PHE A 132 24.54 -7.16 0.36
N ASP A 133 24.11 -6.93 1.60
CA ASP A 133 23.35 -5.73 2.00
C ASP A 133 24.20 -4.46 1.92
N ARG A 134 25.50 -4.60 2.19
CA ARG A 134 26.49 -3.53 2.09
C ARG A 134 26.71 -3.06 0.65
N VAL A 135 26.70 -3.98 -0.32
CA VAL A 135 26.97 -3.69 -1.74
C VAL A 135 25.75 -3.13 -2.45
N ILE A 136 24.55 -3.68 -2.21
CA ILE A 136 23.35 -3.27 -2.96
C ILE A 136 22.69 -2.04 -2.33
N GLY A 137 22.68 -1.89 -1.00
CA GLY A 137 22.16 -0.69 -0.33
C GLY A 137 20.64 -0.45 -0.44
N TYR A 138 19.88 -1.29 -1.14
CA TYR A 138 18.42 -1.21 -1.23
C TYR A 138 17.71 -1.38 0.14
N PRO A 139 18.11 -2.34 1.01
CA PRO A 139 17.55 -2.44 2.37
C PRO A 139 17.79 -1.17 3.20
N ARG A 140 18.97 -0.56 3.09
CA ARG A 140 19.27 0.77 3.70
C ARG A 140 18.31 1.82 3.17
N TRP A 141 18.12 1.88 1.85
CA TRP A 141 17.21 2.83 1.22
C TRP A 141 15.76 2.67 1.72
N LEU A 142 15.27 1.43 1.87
CA LEU A 142 13.93 1.16 2.44
C LEU A 142 13.80 1.58 3.91
N ARG A 143 14.85 1.38 4.72
CA ARG A 143 14.85 1.86 6.12
C ARG A 143 14.78 3.39 6.19
N LEU A 144 15.55 4.08 5.35
CA LEU A 144 15.48 5.54 5.25
C LEU A 144 14.11 6.01 4.79
N LEU A 145 13.49 5.31 3.84
CA LEU A 145 12.16 5.64 3.37
C LEU A 145 11.11 5.52 4.48
N ARG A 146 11.13 4.41 5.25
CA ARG A 146 10.27 4.22 6.42
C ARG A 146 10.50 5.30 7.47
N HIS A 147 11.77 5.64 7.74
CA HIS A 147 12.12 6.73 8.64
C HIS A 147 11.60 8.08 8.15
N ASN A 148 11.77 8.40 6.86
CA ASN A 148 11.29 9.64 6.25
C ASN A 148 9.76 9.75 6.29
N ARG A 149 9.03 8.66 6.05
CA ARG A 149 7.57 8.60 6.22
C ARG A 149 7.16 8.94 7.65
N GLY A 150 7.92 8.45 8.62
CA GLY A 150 7.89 8.89 10.00
C GLY A 150 6.83 8.24 10.90
N ALA A 151 5.92 7.45 10.34
CA ALA A 151 5.03 6.59 11.10
C ALA A 151 4.66 5.33 10.31
N ASP A 152 4.25 4.30 11.05
CA ASP A 152 3.62 3.10 10.51
C ASP A 152 2.11 3.13 10.81
N ILE A 153 1.29 2.86 9.80
CA ILE A 153 -0.18 2.83 9.89
C ILE A 153 -0.64 1.49 9.35
N ALA A 154 -1.37 0.74 10.16
CA ALA A 154 -1.93 -0.53 9.75
C ALA A 154 -3.17 -0.31 8.87
N PRO A 155 -3.39 -1.12 7.82
CA PRO A 155 -4.68 -1.15 7.13
C PRO A 155 -5.79 -1.59 8.09
N SER A 156 -6.96 -0.97 7.97
CA SER A 156 -8.12 -1.27 8.82
C SER A 156 -9.27 -1.79 7.97
N MET A 157 -9.91 -2.88 8.39
CA MET A 157 -11.12 -3.37 7.73
C MET A 157 -12.30 -2.50 8.13
N ILE A 158 -13.14 -2.15 7.15
CA ILE A 158 -14.38 -1.41 7.37
C ILE A 158 -15.50 -2.46 7.42
N GLY A 159 -16.29 -2.44 8.49
CA GLY A 159 -17.48 -3.28 8.60
C GLY A 159 -18.54 -2.94 7.54
N PRO A 160 -19.61 -3.75 7.41
CA PRO A 160 -20.72 -3.42 6.52
C PRO A 160 -21.25 -2.02 6.81
N LEU A 161 -21.38 -1.20 5.77
CA LEU A 161 -21.85 0.18 5.85
C LEU A 161 -23.17 0.33 5.09
N PRO A 162 -24.31 0.35 5.79
CA PRO A 162 -25.62 0.50 5.16
C PRO A 162 -25.76 1.81 4.37
N PRO A 163 -26.73 1.90 3.44
CA PRO A 163 -27.06 3.14 2.73
C PRO A 163 -27.37 4.28 3.71
N GLY A 164 -26.81 5.48 3.46
CA GLY A 164 -27.08 6.67 4.27
C GLY A 164 -26.43 6.69 5.66
N GLU A 165 -25.77 5.61 6.09
CA GLU A 165 -25.17 5.54 7.41
C GLU A 165 -23.75 6.08 7.46
N ALA A 166 -23.40 6.59 8.64
CA ALA A 166 -22.05 7.00 8.99
C ALA A 166 -21.45 6.04 10.03
N HIS A 167 -20.24 5.55 9.75
CA HIS A 167 -19.48 4.68 10.63
C HIS A 167 -18.15 5.32 11.01
N SER A 168 -17.77 5.19 12.28
CA SER A 168 -16.48 5.69 12.77
C SER A 168 -15.53 4.52 12.99
N LEU A 169 -14.49 4.45 12.17
CA LEU A 169 -13.44 3.44 12.28
C LEU A 169 -12.26 3.98 13.10
N THR A 170 -11.74 3.16 14.02
CA THR A 170 -10.52 3.49 14.76
C THR A 170 -9.30 2.99 13.96
N VAL A 171 -8.32 3.86 13.77
CA VAL A 171 -7.07 3.57 13.06
C VAL A 171 -5.91 3.69 14.04
N ASP A 172 -5.04 2.68 14.02
CA ASP A 172 -3.81 2.64 14.82
C ASP A 172 -2.62 3.20 14.01
N LEU A 173 -1.87 4.12 14.62
CA LEU A 173 -0.66 4.73 14.08
C LEU A 173 0.46 4.65 15.11
N LEU A 174 1.65 4.23 14.69
CA LEU A 174 2.85 4.25 15.50
C LEU A 174 3.84 5.30 14.98
N PRO A 175 4.04 6.43 15.70
CA PRO A 175 5.02 7.43 15.31
C PRO A 175 6.45 6.90 15.51
N LEU A 176 7.28 7.00 14.47
CA LEU A 176 8.66 6.48 14.44
C LEU A 176 9.72 7.57 14.58
N ARG A 177 9.36 8.85 14.37
CA ARG A 177 10.26 9.99 14.54
C ARG A 177 9.51 11.25 14.94
N ARG A 178 10.23 12.19 15.56
CA ARG A 178 9.72 13.53 15.88
C ARG A 178 9.52 14.39 14.63
N GLY A 179 8.75 15.47 14.80
CA GLY A 179 8.42 16.44 13.76
C GLY A 179 7.07 16.17 13.11
N TYR A 180 6.77 16.90 12.03
CA TYR A 180 5.48 16.78 11.35
C TYR A 180 5.38 15.51 10.50
N LEU A 181 4.30 14.78 10.73
CA LEU A 181 3.75 13.80 9.78
C LEU A 181 2.78 14.53 8.86
N HIS A 182 2.94 14.32 7.56
CA HIS A 182 2.08 14.92 6.55
C HIS A 182 1.23 13.82 5.94
N PHE A 183 -0.05 13.80 6.26
CA PHE A 183 -1.00 12.92 5.60
C PHE A 183 -1.35 13.47 4.23
N ARG A 184 -1.52 12.58 3.25
CA ARG A 184 -1.79 12.95 1.86
C ARG A 184 -3.23 12.65 1.46
N GLU A 185 -3.64 11.39 1.62
CA GLU A 185 -4.93 10.91 1.14
C GLU A 185 -5.35 9.66 1.92
N LEU A 186 -6.66 9.47 2.04
CA LEU A 186 -7.25 8.20 2.47
C LEU A 186 -7.52 7.36 1.22
N GLN A 187 -7.25 6.06 1.31
CA GLN A 187 -7.51 5.11 0.24
C GLN A 187 -8.46 4.04 0.75
N VAL A 188 -9.57 3.86 0.05
CA VAL A 188 -10.49 2.74 0.28
C VAL A 188 -10.31 1.74 -0.84
N ALA A 189 -10.12 0.48 -0.48
CA ALA A 189 -9.92 -0.62 -1.39
C ALA A 189 -11.02 -1.68 -1.21
N ARG A 190 -11.36 -2.38 -2.29
CA ARG A 190 -12.26 -3.53 -2.29
C ARG A 190 -11.71 -4.60 -3.23
N PRO A 191 -11.73 -5.89 -2.87
CA PRO A 191 -11.42 -6.95 -3.82
C PRO A 191 -12.32 -6.87 -5.06
N ASP A 192 -11.76 -7.22 -6.22
CA ASP A 192 -12.54 -7.42 -7.44
C ASP A 192 -13.37 -8.73 -7.34
N PRO A 193 -14.34 -8.96 -8.24
CA PRO A 193 -15.18 -10.18 -8.19
C PRO A 193 -14.42 -11.51 -8.20
N LEU A 194 -13.22 -11.56 -8.80
CA LEU A 194 -12.35 -12.74 -8.80
C LEU A 194 -11.40 -12.79 -7.59
N GLY A 195 -11.36 -11.73 -6.78
CA GLY A 195 -10.50 -11.63 -5.60
C GLY A 195 -9.01 -11.58 -5.91
N LEU A 196 -8.60 -11.21 -7.12
CA LEU A 196 -7.20 -11.20 -7.58
C LEU A 196 -6.57 -9.79 -7.49
N CYS A 197 -7.40 -8.77 -7.70
CA CYS A 197 -7.03 -7.37 -7.66
C CYS A 197 -7.82 -6.62 -6.59
N LEU A 198 -7.20 -5.61 -5.99
CA LEU A 198 -7.83 -4.58 -5.20
C LEU A 198 -8.20 -3.41 -6.10
N ALA A 199 -9.50 -3.22 -6.26
CA ALA A 199 -10.07 -1.99 -6.77
C ALA A 199 -9.92 -0.89 -5.72
N ARG A 200 -9.59 0.34 -6.12
CA ARG A 200 -9.23 1.41 -5.16
C ARG A 200 -9.80 2.75 -5.55
N GLN A 201 -10.27 3.49 -4.55
CA GLN A 201 -10.64 4.89 -4.66
C GLN A 201 -9.86 5.71 -3.63
N ARG A 202 -9.45 6.91 -4.03
CA ARG A 202 -8.66 7.83 -3.21
C ARG A 202 -9.51 9.03 -2.84
N PHE A 203 -9.38 9.45 -1.60
CA PHE A 203 -10.07 10.60 -1.01
C PHE A 203 -8.99 11.58 -0.53
N PRO A 204 -8.83 12.73 -1.18
CA PRO A 204 -7.93 13.77 -0.70
C PRO A 204 -8.31 14.18 0.71
N ALA A 205 -7.36 14.02 1.62
CA ALA A 205 -7.49 14.41 3.02
C ALA A 205 -6.08 14.78 3.48
N PRO A 206 -5.57 15.97 3.14
CA PRO A 206 -4.30 16.43 3.65
C PRO A 206 -4.46 16.89 5.11
N ALA A 207 -3.55 16.49 5.99
CA ALA A 207 -3.50 17.00 7.35
C ALA A 207 -2.08 16.87 7.94
N PRO A 208 -1.62 17.82 8.75
CA PRO A 208 -0.41 17.66 9.54
C PRO A 208 -0.73 17.02 10.90
N LEU A 209 0.23 16.29 11.47
CA LEU A 209 0.24 15.84 12.87
C LEU A 209 1.63 16.08 13.45
N LEU A 210 1.72 16.81 14.56
CA LEU A 210 2.99 17.08 15.22
C LEU A 210 3.38 15.93 16.13
N VAL A 211 4.54 15.32 15.90
CA VAL A 211 5.10 14.28 16.76
C VAL A 211 6.18 14.86 17.67
N LEU A 212 5.95 14.78 18.96
CA LEU A 212 6.84 15.22 20.03
C LEU A 212 7.85 14.14 20.41
N PRO A 213 9.06 14.54 20.86
CA PRO A 213 9.99 13.60 21.49
C PRO A 213 9.40 13.04 22.80
N ARG A 214 9.94 11.91 23.25
CA ARG A 214 9.74 11.42 24.61
C ARG A 214 10.51 12.28 25.62
#